data_AF-A0A349MQ26-F1
#
_entry.id   AF-A0A349MQ26-F1
#
_cell.length_a   1.000
_cell.length_b   1.000
_cell.length_c   1.000
_cell.angle_alpha   90.00
_cell.angle_beta   90.00
_cell.angle_gamma   90.00
#
_symmetry.space_group_name_H-M   'P 1'
#
loop_
_entity.id
_entity.type
_entity.pdbx_description
1 polymer ?
#
loop_
_entity_poly.entity_id
_entity_poly.type
_entity_poly.pdbx_seq_one_letter_code
_entity_poly.pdbx_strand_id
1 'polypeptide(L)'
;MLEIEKNSSINQRALAKTFNMSLGKINYCIKALIDIGFIKLENFANAQNKLQYLYLLTPQGIAAKTRLTKKILKIKQKEYNQLKELLK
;
A
#
# COMPACT_ATOMS: atom_id res chain seq x y z
N MET A 1 0.16 -1.33 -1.60
CA MET A 1 1.28 -0.61 -0.94
C MET A 1 2.56 -0.61 -1.78
N LEU A 2 2.96 -1.75 -2.38
CA LEU A 2 4.13 -1.83 -3.27
C LEU A 2 4.15 -0.78 -4.39
N GLU A 3 3.00 -0.52 -5.02
CA GLU A 3 2.88 0.51 -6.06
C GLU A 3 3.19 1.93 -5.55
N ILE A 4 2.83 2.22 -4.30
CA ILE A 4 2.98 3.54 -3.67
C ILE A 4 4.44 3.77 -3.25
N GLU A 5 5.15 2.72 -2.83
CA GLU A 5 6.57 2.81 -2.48
C GLU A 5 7.51 2.79 -3.69
N LYS A 6 7.14 2.08 -4.78
CA LYS A 6 8.01 1.91 -5.95
C LYS A 6 7.96 3.06 -6.94
N ASN A 7 6.83 3.75 -7.06
CA ASN A 7 6.67 4.86 -7.99
C ASN A 7 5.91 5.99 -7.32
N SER A 8 6.66 6.99 -6.85
CA SER A 8 6.13 8.22 -6.29
C SER A 8 5.53 9.17 -7.36
N SER A 9 4.99 8.65 -8.45
CA SER A 9 4.34 9.42 -9.51
C SER A 9 3.06 8.75 -10.03
N ILE A 10 2.63 7.64 -9.42
CA ILE A 10 1.43 6.91 -9.87
C ILE A 10 0.17 7.72 -9.54
N ASN A 11 -0.59 8.05 -10.59
CA ASN A 11 -1.91 8.65 -10.46
C ASN A 11 -3.01 7.60 -10.17
N GLN A 12 -4.18 8.04 -9.69
CA GLN A 12 -5.32 7.16 -9.37
C GLN A 12 -5.75 6.23 -10.51
N ARG A 13 -5.63 6.70 -11.77
CA ARG A 13 -6.01 5.93 -12.97
C ARG A 13 -5.04 4.78 -13.23
N ALA A 14 -3.75 4.99 -12.98
CA ALA A 14 -2.75 3.95 -13.07
C ALA A 14 -2.96 2.90 -11.97
N LEU A 15 -3.25 3.31 -10.73
CA LEU A 15 -3.64 2.37 -9.66
C LEU A 15 -4.88 1.54 -10.05
N ALA A 16 -5.90 2.17 -10.62
CA ALA A 16 -7.10 1.47 -11.09
C ALA A 16 -6.80 0.38 -12.12
N LYS A 17 -5.90 0.67 -13.07
CA LYS A 17 -5.43 -0.32 -14.04
C LYS A 17 -4.64 -1.44 -13.37
N THR A 18 -3.67 -1.11 -12.50
CA THR A 18 -2.82 -2.10 -11.82
C THR A 18 -3.63 -3.05 -10.94
N PHE A 19 -4.64 -2.55 -10.23
CA PHE A 19 -5.48 -3.35 -9.34
C PHE A 19 -6.70 -3.96 -10.04
N ASN A 20 -6.89 -3.71 -11.35
CA ASN A 20 -8.08 -4.12 -12.11
C ASN A 20 -9.39 -3.70 -11.42
N MET A 21 -9.46 -2.45 -10.96
CA MET A 21 -10.59 -1.86 -10.24
C MET A 21 -11.11 -0.63 -10.95
N SER A 22 -12.37 -0.26 -10.69
CA SER A 22 -12.89 1.03 -11.15
C SER A 22 -12.18 2.19 -10.45
N LEU A 23 -12.11 3.34 -11.13
CA LEU A 23 -11.51 4.55 -10.57
C LEU A 23 -12.20 4.98 -9.26
N GLY A 24 -13.52 4.84 -9.18
CA GLY A 24 -14.29 5.13 -7.97
C GLY A 24 -13.91 4.24 -6.78
N LYS A 25 -13.71 2.93 -7.00
CA LYS A 25 -13.27 2.00 -5.95
C LYS A 25 -11.87 2.34 -5.44
N ILE A 26 -10.94 2.67 -6.33
CA ILE A 26 -9.60 3.12 -5.93
C ILE A 26 -9.66 4.41 -5.12
N ASN A 27 -10.42 5.40 -5.59
CA ASN A 27 -10.56 6.67 -4.88
C ASN A 27 -11.14 6.47 -3.48
N TYR A 28 -12.16 5.61 -3.36
CA TYR A 28 -12.73 5.23 -2.07
C TYR A 28 -11.68 4.63 -1.11
N CYS A 29 -10.92 3.63 -1.58
CA CYS A 29 -9.89 2.99 -0.77
C CYS A 29 -8.76 3.96 -0.39
N ILE A 30 -8.32 4.82 -1.31
CA ILE A 30 -7.28 5.81 -1.04
C ILE A 30 -7.73 6.81 0.02
N LYS A 31 -8.96 7.34 -0.09
CA LYS A 31 -9.52 8.24 0.92
C LYS A 31 -9.54 7.58 2.29
N ALA A 32 -10.03 6.35 2.39
CA ALA A 32 -10.03 5.61 3.64
C ALA A 32 -8.61 5.44 4.24
N LEU A 33 -7.59 5.24 3.40
CA LEU A 33 -6.19 5.15 3.84
C LEU A 33 -5.59 6.49 4.27
N ILE A 34 -6.06 7.60 3.68
CA ILE A 34 -5.71 8.97 4.10
C ILE A 34 -6.38 9.29 5.44
N ASP A 35 -7.66 8.95 5.60
CA ASP A 35 -8.46 9.24 6.80
C ASP A 35 -7.87 8.57 8.04
N ILE A 36 -7.31 7.37 7.89
CA ILE A 36 -6.61 6.66 8.99
C ILE A 36 -5.12 7.04 9.13
N GLY A 37 -4.63 7.99 8.33
CA GLY A 37 -3.28 8.51 8.39
C GLY A 37 -2.20 7.60 7.81
N PHE A 38 -2.54 6.58 7.02
CA PHE A 38 -1.54 5.66 6.45
C PHE A 38 -0.93 6.19 5.16
N ILE A 39 -1.67 7.03 4.43
CA ILE A 39 -1.24 7.68 3.20
C ILE A 39 -1.36 9.19 3.36
N LYS A 40 -0.38 9.93 2.85
CA LYS A 40 -0.45 11.38 2.63
C LYS A 40 -0.54 11.66 1.13
N LEU A 41 -1.34 12.65 0.76
CA LEU A 41 -1.41 13.17 -0.60
C LEU A 41 -0.53 14.43 -0.70
N GLU A 42 0.37 14.46 -1.68
CA GLU A 42 1.17 15.63 -2.01
C GLU A 42 0.89 16.10 -3.45
N ASN A 43 0.80 17.42 -3.60
CA ASN A 43 0.54 18.08 -4.87
C ASN A 43 1.86 18.66 -5.40
N PHE A 44 2.36 18.15 -6.52
CA PHE A 44 3.39 18.86 -7.27
C PHE A 44 2.71 19.85 -8.21
N ALA A 45 2.82 21.13 -7.88
CA ALA A 45 2.46 22.23 -8.76
C ALA A 45 3.74 22.81 -9.36
N ASN A 46 4.43 22.08 -10.25
CA ASN A 46 5.54 22.66 -11.01
C ASN A 46 5.66 22.05 -12.41
N ALA A 47 5.86 22.96 -13.38
CA ALA A 47 6.09 22.78 -14.81
C ALA A 47 4.87 22.42 -15.69
N GLN A 48 4.19 23.48 -16.12
CA GLN A 48 3.51 23.66 -17.42
C GLN A 48 2.31 22.79 -17.81
N ASN A 49 2.07 21.59 -17.28
CA ASN A 49 0.84 20.84 -17.60
C ASN A 49 0.53 19.75 -16.56
N LYS A 50 -0.65 19.85 -15.93
CA LYS A 50 -1.36 18.88 -15.08
C LYS A 50 -0.87 18.72 -13.63
N LEU A 51 -1.81 18.95 -12.71
CA LEU A 51 -1.74 18.56 -11.30
C LEU A 51 -1.52 17.03 -11.18
N GLN A 52 -0.31 16.61 -10.83
CA GLN A 52 -0.02 15.21 -10.54
C GLN A 52 -0.11 15.00 -9.03
N TYR A 53 -1.12 14.25 -8.60
CA TYR A 53 -1.30 13.84 -7.21
C TYR A 53 -0.35 12.68 -6.90
N LEU A 54 0.49 12.85 -5.89
CA LEU A 54 1.37 11.82 -5.37
C LEU A 54 0.81 11.25 -4.05
N TYR A 55 0.72 9.92 -3.97
CA TYR A 55 0.49 9.17 -2.74
C TYR A 55 1.80 8.75 -2.07
N LEU A 56 1.99 9.12 -0.80
CA LEU A 56 3.15 8.73 0.00
C LEU A 56 2.73 7.97 1.24
N LEU A 57 3.50 6.95 1.61
CA LEU A 57 3.32 6.29 2.91
C LEU A 57 3.81 7.18 4.03
N THR A 58 3.01 7.26 5.09
CA THR A 58 3.41 7.92 6.33
C THR A 58 4.22 6.95 7.21
N PRO A 59 4.96 7.44 8.22
CA PRO A 59 5.59 6.58 9.22
C PRO A 59 4.59 5.62 9.88
N GLN A 60 3.35 6.07 10.11
CA GLN A 60 2.27 5.24 10.64
C GLN A 60 1.85 4.13 9.65
N GLY A 61 1.74 4.46 8.36
CA GLY A 61 1.47 3.49 7.29
C GLY A 61 2.58 2.43 7.19
N ILE A 62 3.84 2.84 7.30
CA ILE A 62 5.00 1.94 7.35
C ILE A 62 4.92 1.02 8.57
N ALA A 63 4.63 1.57 9.76
CA ALA A 63 4.48 0.77 10.98
C ALA A 63 3.34 -0.25 10.85
N ALA A 64 2.21 0.13 10.25
CA ALA A 64 1.07 -0.77 10.02
C ALA A 64 1.44 -1.92 9.07
N LYS A 65 2.14 -1.61 7.97
CA LYS A 65 2.66 -2.60 7.03
C LYS A 65 3.60 -3.58 7.74
N THR A 66 4.58 -3.07 8.49
CA THR A 66 5.55 -3.88 9.25
C THR A 66 4.86 -4.81 10.24
N ARG A 67 3.85 -4.33 10.96
CA ARG A 67 3.06 -5.14 11.91
C ARG A 67 2.36 -6.29 11.20
N LEU A 68 1.76 -6.04 10.04
CA LEU A 68 1.10 -7.08 9.24
C LEU A 68 2.11 -8.13 8.74
N THR A 69 3.24 -7.68 8.19
CA THR A 69 4.31 -8.58 7.74
C THR A 69 4.82 -9.48 8.88
N LYS A 70 5.08 -8.90 10.06
CA LYS A 70 5.52 -9.67 11.24
C LYS A 70 4.49 -10.72 11.66
N LYS A 71 3.20 -10.40 11.60
CA LYS A 71 2.12 -11.35 11.92
C LYS A 71 2.11 -12.53 10.95
N ILE A 72 2.22 -12.27 9.65
CA ILE A 72 2.29 -13.31 8.62
C ILE A 72 3.51 -14.21 8.83
N LEU A 73 4.69 -13.63 9.08
CA LEU A 73 5.92 -14.40 9.32
C LEU A 73 5.80 -15.32 10.54
N LYS A 74 5.15 -14.88 11.62
CA LYS A 74 4.89 -15.73 12.79
C LYS A 74 4.01 -16.93 12.45
N ILE A 75 2.95 -16.69 11.66
CA ILE A 75 2.05 -17.76 11.21
C ILE A 75 2.84 -18.78 10.38
N LYS A 76 3.63 -18.33 9.41
CA LYS A 76 4.45 -19.21 8.56
C LYS A 76 5.51 -19.99 9.32
N GLN A 77 6.13 -19.39 10.33
CA GLN A 77 7.04 -20.12 11.22
C GLN A 77 6.32 -21.24 11.98
N LYS A 78 5.11 -20.96 12.51
CA LYS A 78 4.32 -21.98 13.20
C LYS A 78 3.93 -23.13 12.27
N GLU A 79 3.41 -22.81 11.09
CA GLU A 79 3.05 -23.81 10.07
C GLU A 79 4.27 -24.68 9.70
N TYR A 80 5.43 -24.06 9.47
CA TYR A 80 6.66 -24.78 9.15
C TYR A 80 7.09 -25.73 10.27
N ASN A 81 7.06 -25.27 11.53
CA ASN A 81 7.44 -26.09 12.67
C ASN A 81 6.51 -27.30 12.83
N GLN A 82 5.20 -27.11 12.66
CA GLN A 82 4.22 -28.20 12.70
C GLN A 82 4.47 -29.23 11.59
N LEU A 83 4.77 -28.76 10.37
CA LEU A 83 5.08 -29.65 9.25
C LEU A 83 6.37 -30.46 9.50
N LYS A 84 7.37 -29.83 10.11
CA LYS A 84 8.64 -30.47 10.47
C LYS A 84 8.47 -31.53 11.58
N GLU A 85 7.56 -31.31 12.53
CA GLU A 85 7.22 -32.31 13.54
C GLU A 85 6.51 -33.52 12.94
N LEU A 86 5.65 -33.34 11.94
CA LEU A 86 4.95 -34.43 11.26
C LEU A 86 5.84 -35.28 10.35
N LEU A 87 6.96 -34.72 9.88
CA LEU A 87 7.95 -35.41 9.03
C LEU A 87 9.09 -36.07 9.83
N LYS A 88 9.06 -35.96 11.16
CA LYS A 88 9.93 -36.70 12.07
C LYS A 88 9.22 -37.97 12.54
#